data_AF-A0A1Z1WSQ7-F1
#
_entry.id   AF-A0A1Z1WSQ7-F1
#
_cell.length_a   1.000
_cell.length_b   1.000
_cell.length_c   1.000
_cell.angle_alpha   90.00
_cell.angle_beta   90.00
_cell.angle_gamma   90.00
#
_symmetry.space_group_name_H-M   'P 1'
#
loop_
_entity.id
_entity.type
_entity.pdbx_description
1 polymer ?
#
loop_
_entity_poly.entity_id
_entity_poly.type
_entity_poly.pdbx_seq_one_letter_code
_entity_poly.pdbx_strand_id
1 'polypeptide(L)'
;MSTSPKAGLEALLTPEESVLVLIDHQPYQFANLHSHEPMMVTNNVVGLAKAAKGYGVPTILTTVVEDRGGLLIQPLQDVFPDQEPINRTFINTWEDQVVVDAVKATGRKKLIIAGLWTEICVAMPAIQAAAKASMSTSSPTPPGACRSRRTTWRCGA
;
A
#
# COMPACT_ATOMS: atom_id res chain seq x y z
N MET A 1 -14.24 -1.99 18.44
CA MET A 1 -14.30 -0.57 18.04
C MET A 1 -14.98 -0.52 16.68
N SER A 2 -16.01 0.30 16.55
CA SER A 2 -16.94 0.33 15.41
C SER A 2 -16.22 0.59 14.08
N THR A 3 -16.39 -0.29 13.10
CA THR A 3 -15.92 -0.13 11.71
C THR A 3 -17.03 0.49 10.87
N SER A 4 -17.11 1.82 10.90
CA SER A 4 -17.83 2.57 9.88
C SER A 4 -16.89 2.81 8.69
N PRO A 5 -17.34 2.79 7.43
CA PRO A 5 -16.54 3.31 6.33
C PRO A 5 -16.17 4.75 6.70
N LYS A 6 -14.88 5.03 6.90
CA LYS A 6 -14.41 6.33 7.39
C LYS A 6 -14.86 7.41 6.40
N ALA A 7 -15.83 8.23 6.81
CA ALA A 7 -16.31 9.40 6.08
C ALA A 7 -16.15 10.62 7.00
N GLY A 8 -15.82 11.79 6.44
CA GLY A 8 -15.55 13.01 7.22
C GLY A 8 -14.09 13.16 7.65
N LEU A 9 -13.82 13.91 8.72
CA LEU A 9 -12.46 14.30 9.15
C LEU A 9 -11.53 13.11 9.41
N GLU A 10 -12.06 11.98 9.86
CA GLU A 10 -11.27 10.76 10.13
C GLU A 10 -10.71 10.10 8.86
N ALA A 11 -11.29 10.41 7.69
CA ALA A 11 -10.82 9.94 6.39
C ALA A 11 -9.60 10.73 5.87
N LEU A 12 -9.35 11.93 6.41
CA LEU A 12 -8.25 12.78 5.96
C LEU A 12 -6.88 12.14 6.23
N LEU A 13 -5.93 12.34 5.34
CA LEU A 13 -4.57 11.83 5.52
C LEU A 13 -3.90 12.52 6.71
N THR A 14 -3.33 11.72 7.61
CA THR A 14 -2.47 12.20 8.69
C THR A 14 -1.15 11.43 8.66
N PRO A 15 -0.01 12.05 9.00
CA PRO A 15 1.27 11.37 8.96
C PRO A 15 1.33 10.12 9.85
N GLU A 16 0.61 10.13 10.97
CA GLU A 16 0.61 9.06 11.97
C GLU A 16 -0.23 7.85 11.56
N GLU A 17 -1.17 8.01 10.64
CA GLU A 17 -1.97 6.89 10.13
C GLU A 17 -1.53 6.45 8.74
N SER A 18 -0.65 7.19 8.07
CA SER A 18 -0.32 6.97 6.66
C SER A 18 1.02 6.25 6.44
N VAL A 19 1.08 5.46 5.37
CA VAL A 19 2.29 4.86 4.80
C VAL A 19 2.29 5.12 3.30
N LEU A 20 3.45 5.45 2.74
CA LEU A 20 3.66 5.67 1.32
C LEU A 20 4.32 4.44 0.70
N VAL A 21 3.81 3.97 -0.43
CA VAL A 21 4.43 2.91 -1.24
C VAL A 21 4.70 3.47 -2.64
N LEU A 22 5.98 3.53 -3.00
CA LEU A 22 6.45 4.00 -4.30
C LEU A 22 6.87 2.81 -5.16
N ILE A 23 6.12 2.60 -6.23
CA ILE A 23 6.14 1.34 -6.98
C ILE A 23 6.76 1.56 -8.36
N ASP A 24 7.89 0.90 -8.61
CA ASP A 24 8.47 0.67 -9.95
C ASP A 24 8.74 1.94 -10.77
N HIS A 25 9.24 3.00 -10.13
CA HIS A 25 9.75 4.18 -10.84
C HIS A 25 11.13 3.86 -11.44
N GLN A 26 11.16 2.94 -12.41
CA GLN A 26 12.35 2.40 -13.07
C GLN A 26 12.45 2.90 -14.52
N PRO A 27 13.67 3.06 -15.08
CA PRO A 27 13.87 3.56 -16.45
C PRO A 27 13.05 2.84 -17.51
N TYR A 28 12.89 1.51 -17.41
CA TYR A 28 12.08 0.73 -18.35
C TYR A 28 10.61 1.15 -18.35
N GLN A 29 10.04 1.49 -17.19
CA GLN A 29 8.66 1.95 -17.08
C GLN A 29 8.47 3.35 -17.66
N PHE A 30 9.49 4.22 -17.49
CA PHE A 30 9.50 5.57 -18.07
C PHE A 30 9.67 5.56 -19.59
N ALA A 31 10.40 4.60 -20.16
CA ALA A 31 10.65 4.51 -21.60
C ALA A 31 9.37 4.36 -22.45
N ASN A 32 8.28 3.88 -21.84
CA ASN A 32 7.01 3.61 -22.49
C ASN A 32 5.87 4.48 -21.90
N LEU A 33 6.20 5.50 -21.10
CA LEU A 33 5.24 6.44 -20.54
C LEU A 33 4.83 7.47 -21.60
N HIS A 34 3.56 7.44 -22.00
CA HIS A 34 3.02 8.37 -23.02
C HIS A 34 1.89 9.27 -22.51
N SER A 35 1.43 9.07 -21.27
CA SER A 35 0.34 9.87 -20.69
C SER A 35 0.81 11.23 -20.18
N HIS A 36 2.08 11.34 -19.79
CA HIS A 36 2.70 12.54 -19.21
C HIS A 36 4.17 12.61 -19.60
N GLU A 37 4.74 13.81 -19.52
CA GLU A 37 6.16 14.02 -19.75
C GLU A 37 7.00 13.39 -18.61
N PRO A 38 8.07 12.60 -18.91
CA PRO A 38 8.84 11.87 -17.90
C PRO A 38 9.45 12.73 -16.79
N MET A 39 9.96 13.92 -17.09
CA MET A 39 10.53 14.81 -16.08
C MET A 39 9.46 15.37 -15.15
N MET A 40 8.25 15.65 -15.64
CA MET A 40 7.12 16.03 -14.81
C MET A 40 6.76 14.93 -13.81
N VAL A 41 6.67 13.68 -14.25
CA VAL A 41 6.39 12.54 -13.35
C VAL A 41 7.51 12.37 -12.34
N THR A 42 8.77 12.49 -12.77
CA THR A 42 9.95 12.45 -11.88
C THR A 42 9.87 13.54 -10.80
N ASN A 43 9.57 14.78 -11.17
CA ASN A 43 9.45 15.89 -10.23
C ASN A 43 8.31 15.67 -9.23
N ASN A 44 7.18 15.15 -9.70
CA ASN A 44 6.01 14.87 -8.86
C ASN A 44 6.30 13.75 -7.84
N VAL A 45 6.91 12.64 -8.26
CA VAL A 45 7.23 11.53 -7.34
C VAL A 45 8.32 11.94 -6.34
N VAL A 46 9.33 12.69 -6.76
CA VAL A 46 10.37 13.21 -5.86
C VAL A 46 9.77 14.22 -4.87
N GLY A 47 8.86 15.07 -5.31
CA GLY A 47 8.12 15.98 -4.44
C GLY A 47 7.30 15.23 -3.38
N LEU A 48 6.58 14.19 -3.79
CA LEU A 48 5.81 13.32 -2.89
C LEU A 48 6.72 12.60 -1.89
N ALA A 49 7.84 12.03 -2.35
CA ALA A 49 8.84 11.37 -1.51
C ALA A 49 9.43 12.31 -0.46
N LYS A 50 9.82 13.53 -0.87
CA LYS A 50 10.33 14.57 0.04
C LYS A 50 9.29 15.00 1.06
N ALA A 51 8.03 15.16 0.65
CA ALA A 51 6.94 15.47 1.57
C ALA A 51 6.76 14.36 2.60
N ALA A 52 6.69 13.09 2.17
CA ALA A 52 6.57 11.95 3.08
C ALA A 52 7.73 11.90 4.08
N LYS A 53 8.98 12.09 3.62
CA LYS A 53 10.16 12.18 4.48
C LYS A 53 10.06 13.34 5.48
N GLY A 54 9.65 14.52 5.03
CA GLY A 54 9.48 15.71 5.87
C GLY A 54 8.42 15.56 6.96
N TYR A 55 7.34 14.83 6.68
CA TYR A 55 6.28 14.53 7.64
C TYR A 55 6.53 13.27 8.48
N GLY A 56 7.65 12.56 8.29
CA GLY A 56 7.94 11.32 9.00
C GLY A 56 7.03 10.14 8.63
N VAL A 57 6.45 10.17 7.42
CA VAL A 57 5.63 9.08 6.88
C VAL A 57 6.53 7.93 6.44
N PRO A 58 6.35 6.70 6.96
CA PRO A 58 7.09 5.53 6.49
C PRO A 58 6.89 5.36 4.98
N THR A 59 8.00 5.22 4.25
CA THR A 59 8.00 5.09 2.79
C THR A 59 8.62 3.75 2.41
N ILE A 60 7.91 2.98 1.58
CA ILE A 60 8.35 1.70 1.05
C ILE A 60 8.64 1.89 -0.42
N LEU A 61 9.83 1.44 -0.84
CA LEU A 61 10.29 1.50 -2.21
C LEU A 61 10.24 0.10 -2.81
N THR A 62 9.70 -0.05 -4.02
CA THR A 62 9.68 -1.35 -4.72
C THR A 62 10.12 -1.20 -6.16
N THR A 63 10.64 -2.29 -6.70
CA THR A 63 11.09 -2.43 -8.09
C THR A 63 10.64 -3.80 -8.62
N VAL A 64 10.38 -3.90 -9.91
CA VAL A 64 10.02 -5.16 -10.55
C VAL A 64 11.13 -5.59 -11.51
N VAL A 65 11.63 -6.81 -11.35
CA VAL A 65 12.60 -7.45 -12.26
C VAL A 65 13.79 -6.50 -12.52
N GLU A 66 14.48 -6.07 -11.46
CA GLU A 66 15.53 -5.03 -11.55
C GLU A 66 16.64 -5.34 -12.57
N ASP A 67 16.96 -6.63 -12.76
CA ASP A 67 17.94 -7.12 -13.73
C ASP A 67 17.60 -6.72 -15.17
N ARG A 68 16.31 -6.50 -15.48
CA ARG A 68 15.83 -6.08 -16.80
C ARG A 68 15.25 -4.67 -16.81
N GLY A 69 14.52 -4.31 -15.76
CA GLY A 69 13.82 -3.02 -15.64
C GLY A 69 14.71 -1.85 -15.24
N GLY A 70 15.89 -2.14 -14.68
CA GLY A 70 16.79 -1.18 -14.07
C GLY A 70 16.46 -0.91 -12.60
N LEU A 71 17.31 -0.15 -11.93
CA LEU A 71 17.08 0.31 -10.55
C LEU A 71 16.06 1.46 -10.53
N LEU A 72 15.66 1.91 -9.34
CA LEU A 72 14.91 3.15 -9.20
C LEU A 72 15.66 4.33 -9.83
N ILE A 73 14.90 5.29 -10.37
CA ILE A 73 15.48 6.53 -10.87
C ILE A 73 16.29 7.23 -9.78
N GLN A 74 17.49 7.69 -10.14
CA GLN A 74 18.43 8.31 -9.20
C GLN A 74 17.81 9.46 -8.38
N PRO A 75 17.02 10.39 -8.97
CA PRO A 75 16.42 11.48 -8.20
C PRO A 75 15.49 11.02 -7.07
N LEU A 76 14.87 9.85 -7.23
CA LEU A 76 14.04 9.26 -6.18
C LEU A 76 14.89 8.54 -5.13
N GLN A 77 15.90 7.78 -5.56
CA GLN A 77 16.84 7.12 -4.67
C GLN A 77 17.59 8.12 -3.77
N ASP A 78 17.92 9.31 -4.28
CA ASP A 78 18.60 10.38 -3.52
C ASP A 78 17.78 10.89 -2.33
N VAL A 79 16.45 10.69 -2.33
CA VAL A 79 15.61 11.04 -1.17
C VAL A 79 15.80 10.04 -0.04
N PHE A 80 16.09 8.78 -0.35
CA PHE A 80 16.25 7.67 0.59
C PHE A 80 17.54 6.86 0.28
N PRO A 81 18.73 7.48 0.41
CA PRO A 81 19.98 6.89 -0.10
C PRO A 81 20.34 5.55 0.56
N ASP A 82 19.97 5.38 1.83
CA ASP A 82 20.28 4.18 2.63
C ASP A 82 19.21 3.08 2.51
N GLN A 83 18.12 3.33 1.78
CA GLN A 83 17.02 2.39 1.63
C GLN A 83 17.19 1.56 0.36
N GLU A 84 17.33 0.24 0.53
CA GLU A 84 17.28 -0.71 -0.58
C GLU A 84 15.81 -0.96 -0.99
N PRO A 85 15.45 -0.76 -2.26
CA PRO A 85 14.12 -1.09 -2.76
C PRO A 85 13.85 -2.59 -2.66
N ILE A 86 12.60 -2.96 -2.40
CA ILE A 86 12.17 -4.36 -2.42
C ILE A 86 12.05 -4.79 -3.89
N ASN A 87 13.04 -5.57 -4.36
CA ASN A 87 13.03 -6.18 -5.68
C ASN A 87 12.12 -7.40 -5.71
N ARG A 88 11.14 -7.37 -6.61
CA ARG A 88 10.11 -8.40 -6.76
C ARG A 88 10.01 -8.91 -8.20
N THR A 89 9.43 -10.10 -8.35
CA THR A 89 9.13 -10.72 -9.65
C THR A 89 7.66 -10.62 -10.02
N PHE A 90 6.77 -10.53 -9.03
CA PHE A 90 5.34 -10.35 -9.24
C PHE A 90 5.05 -8.95 -9.74
N ILE A 91 4.21 -8.84 -10.77
CA ILE A 91 3.76 -7.57 -11.35
C ILE A 91 2.83 -6.83 -10.38
N ASN A 92 1.96 -7.57 -9.68
CA ASN A 92 1.11 -7.01 -8.64
C ASN A 92 1.86 -6.96 -7.31
N THR A 93 2.09 -5.75 -6.80
CA THR A 93 2.88 -5.53 -5.58
C THR A 93 2.24 -6.16 -4.35
N TRP A 94 0.92 -6.36 -4.37
CA TRP A 94 0.16 -6.88 -3.22
C TRP A 94 0.07 -8.41 -3.16
N GLU A 95 0.65 -9.10 -4.15
CA GLU A 95 0.93 -10.53 -4.13
C GLU A 95 2.26 -10.86 -3.44
N ASP A 96 3.18 -9.89 -3.42
CA ASP A 96 4.46 -10.06 -2.75
C ASP A 96 4.30 -9.92 -1.22
N GLN A 97 4.52 -11.02 -0.52
CA GLN A 97 4.33 -11.06 0.93
C GLN A 97 5.34 -10.18 1.66
N VAL A 98 6.54 -9.96 1.11
CA VAL A 98 7.56 -9.08 1.71
C VAL A 98 7.06 -7.64 1.71
N VAL A 99 6.44 -7.18 0.62
CA VAL A 99 5.86 -5.84 0.56
C VAL A 99 4.67 -5.71 1.50
N VAL A 100 3.77 -6.70 1.49
CA VAL A 100 2.59 -6.70 2.37
C VAL A 100 2.99 -6.68 3.84
N ASP A 101 4.03 -7.43 4.22
CA ASP A 101 4.52 -7.49 5.59
C ASP A 101 5.28 -6.21 5.97
N ALA A 102 6.05 -5.62 5.05
CA ALA A 102 6.66 -4.30 5.25
C ALA A 102 5.60 -3.24 5.53
N VAL A 103 4.50 -3.23 4.75
CA VAL A 103 3.36 -2.32 4.99
C VAL A 103 2.73 -2.58 6.35
N LYS A 104 2.42 -3.84 6.69
CA LYS A 104 1.80 -4.19 7.98
C LYS A 104 2.69 -3.84 9.17
N ALA A 105 4.01 -4.01 9.04
CA ALA A 105 4.98 -3.69 10.08
C ALA A 105 4.98 -2.20 10.45
N THR A 106 4.57 -1.31 9.54
CA THR A 106 4.41 0.11 9.84
C THR A 106 3.28 0.39 10.84
N GLY A 107 2.31 -0.52 10.99
CA GLY A 107 1.10 -0.32 11.79
C GLY A 107 0.16 0.77 11.26
N ARG A 108 0.43 1.33 10.08
CA ARG A 108 -0.34 2.40 9.46
C ARG A 108 -1.57 1.84 8.76
N LYS A 109 -2.65 2.62 8.78
CA LYS A 109 -3.98 2.21 8.28
C LYS A 109 -4.32 2.81 6.92
N LYS A 110 -3.72 3.95 6.59
CA LYS A 110 -3.95 4.71 5.36
C LYS A 110 -2.80 4.43 4.41
N LEU A 111 -3.12 3.90 3.24
CA LEU A 111 -2.15 3.52 2.23
C LEU A 111 -2.15 4.58 1.13
N ILE A 112 -0.99 5.20 0.90
CA ILE A 112 -0.75 6.11 -0.23
C ILE A 112 0.09 5.33 -1.23
N ILE A 113 -0.36 5.25 -2.48
CA ILE A 113 0.32 4.52 -3.54
C ILE A 113 0.63 5.48 -4.68
N ALA A 114 1.87 5.46 -5.16
CA ALA A 114 2.24 6.05 -6.43
C ALA A 114 3.14 5.06 -7.17
N GLY A 115 2.97 4.93 -8.48
CA GLY A 115 3.75 3.98 -9.23
C GLY A 115 3.51 4.01 -10.72
N LEU A 116 4.31 3.21 -11.43
CA LEU A 116 4.24 3.08 -12.88
C LEU A 116 4.16 1.58 -13.25
N TRP A 117 3.18 1.14 -14.06
CA TRP A 117 2.06 1.89 -14.64
C TRP A 117 0.78 1.82 -13.82
N THR A 118 -0.05 2.85 -13.97
CA THR A 118 -1.26 3.06 -13.18
C THR A 118 -2.23 1.88 -13.25
N GLU A 119 -2.41 1.29 -14.43
CA GLU A 119 -3.39 0.24 -14.69
C GLU A 119 -3.04 -1.08 -14.00
N ILE A 120 -1.77 -1.28 -13.70
CA ILE A 120 -1.24 -2.57 -13.24
C ILE A 120 -0.61 -2.39 -11.86
N CYS A 121 0.50 -1.67 -11.78
CA CYS A 121 1.31 -1.51 -10.57
C CYS A 121 0.64 -0.62 -9.52
N VAL A 122 -0.39 0.14 -9.87
CA VAL A 122 -1.16 0.96 -8.90
C VAL A 122 -2.56 0.39 -8.69
N ALA A 123 -3.33 0.15 -9.76
CA ALA A 123 -4.72 -0.26 -9.64
C ALA A 123 -4.88 -1.65 -9.01
N MET A 124 -4.09 -2.65 -9.42
CA MET A 124 -4.18 -4.00 -8.85
C MET A 124 -3.89 -4.02 -7.34
N PRO A 125 -2.76 -3.46 -6.84
CA PRO A 125 -2.51 -3.45 -5.41
C PRO A 125 -3.51 -2.58 -4.65
N ALA A 126 -3.98 -1.45 -5.22
CA ALA A 126 -4.99 -0.62 -4.57
C ALA A 126 -6.31 -1.39 -4.37
N ILE A 127 -6.79 -2.10 -5.40
CA ILE A 127 -8.02 -2.90 -5.34
C ILE A 127 -7.86 -4.04 -4.32
N GLN A 128 -6.75 -4.79 -4.37
CA GLN A 128 -6.52 -5.88 -3.43
C GLN A 128 -6.33 -5.38 -1.99
N ALA A 129 -5.65 -4.25 -1.78
CA ALA A 129 -5.52 -3.63 -0.48
C ALA A 129 -6.89 -3.22 0.09
N ALA A 130 -7.73 -2.59 -0.73
CA ALA A 130 -9.09 -2.21 -0.35
C ALA A 130 -9.96 -3.43 0.00
N ALA A 131 -9.85 -4.52 -0.77
CA ALA A 131 -10.57 -5.77 -0.52
C ALA A 131 -10.09 -6.50 0.75
N LYS A 132 -8.76 -6.59 0.98
CA LYS A 132 -8.22 -7.24 2.18
C LYS A 132 -8.48 -6.40 3.45
N ALA A 133 -8.48 -5.07 3.34
CA ALA A 133 -8.86 -4.18 4.43
C ALA A 133 -10.32 -4.39 4.87
N SER A 134 -11.24 -4.65 3.93
CA SER A 134 -12.63 -4.96 4.24
C SER A 134 -12.85 -6.42 4.69
N MET A 135 -12.03 -7.37 4.25
CA MET A 135 -12.15 -8.79 4.59
C MET A 135 -11.47 -9.23 5.91
N SER A 136 -10.65 -8.41 6.58
CA SER A 136 -10.03 -8.80 7.87
C SER A 136 -10.98 -8.89 9.08
N THR A 137 -12.30 -8.86 8.85
CA THR A 137 -13.33 -8.94 9.89
C THR A 137 -13.93 -10.34 10.11
N SER A 138 -13.53 -11.37 9.35
CA SER A 138 -13.83 -12.75 9.76
C SER A 138 -12.81 -13.22 10.80
N SER A 139 -13.07 -12.91 12.07
CA SER A 139 -12.48 -13.68 13.17
C SER A 139 -12.71 -15.18 12.91
N PRO A 140 -11.73 -16.07 13.14
CA PRO A 140 -12.00 -17.50 13.12
C PRO A 140 -12.95 -17.79 14.29
N THR A 141 -14.22 -17.99 14.00
CA THR A 141 -15.14 -18.54 15.01
C THR A 141 -14.68 -19.96 15.27
N PRO A 142 -14.23 -20.33 16.47
CA PRO A 142 -13.89 -21.71 16.76
C PRO A 142 -15.18 -22.55 16.62
N PRO A 143 -15.12 -23.74 16.00
CA PRO A 143 -16.29 -24.59 15.89
C PRO A 143 -16.73 -25.01 17.29
N GLY A 144 -17.91 -24.56 17.71
CA GLY A 144 -18.55 -24.99 18.96
C GLY A 144 -18.89 -23.91 20.00
N ALA A 145 -18.64 -22.63 19.76
CA ALA A 145 -18.97 -21.59 20.73
C ALA A 145 -20.45 -21.14 20.67
N CYS A 146 -21.35 -21.92 21.26
CA CYS A 146 -22.71 -21.48 21.59
C CYS A 146 -22.62 -20.44 22.72
N ARG A 147 -22.85 -19.16 22.41
CA ARG A 147 -22.76 -18.06 23.39
C ARG A 147 -24.17 -17.67 23.85
N SER A 148 -24.62 -18.24 24.97
CA SER A 148 -25.84 -17.81 25.65
C SER A 148 -25.57 -16.54 26.47
N ARG A 149 -26.41 -15.52 26.31
CA ARG A 149 -26.67 -14.50 27.35
C ARG A 149 -27.97 -13.73 27.06
N ARG A 150 -29.00 -14.05 27.86
CA ARG A 150 -30.26 -13.34 28.25
C ARG A 150 -30.99 -12.54 27.14
N THR A 151 -32.26 -12.80 26.80
CA THR A 151 -33.43 -13.14 27.63
C THR A 151 -34.47 -13.82 26.74
N THR A 152 -35.07 -14.92 27.25
CA THR A 152 -36.21 -15.70 26.71
C THR A 152 -36.13 -16.17 25.26
N TRP A 153 -35.90 -17.47 25.03
CA TRP A 153 -36.75 -18.30 24.17
C TRP A 153 -36.70 -19.75 24.65
N ARG A 154 -37.89 -20.35 24.75
CA ARG A 154 -38.21 -21.65 25.34
C ARG A 154 -37.54 -22.81 24.57
N CYS A 155 -37.09 -23.84 25.29
CA CYS A 155 -37.00 -25.19 24.73
C CYS A 155 -38.39 -25.83 24.79
N GLY A 156 -38.94 -26.21 23.64
CA GLY A 156 -40.01 -27.19 23.53
C GLY A 156 -39.40 -28.59 23.44
N ALA A 157 -40.13 -29.57 23.99
CA ALA A 157 -39.76 -30.98 24.11
C ALA A 157 -39.40 -31.67 22.79
#